data_AF-A0A3R0FW56-F1
#
_entry.id   AF-A0A3R0FW56-F1
#
_cell.length_a   1.000
_cell.length_b   1.000
_cell.length_c   1.000
_cell.angle_alpha   90.00
_cell.angle_beta   90.00
_cell.angle_gamma   90.00
#
_symmetry.space_group_name_H-M   'P 1'
#
loop_
_entity.id
_entity.type
_entity.pdbx_description
1 polymer ?
#
loop_
_entity_poly.entity_id
_entity_poly.type
_entity_poly.pdbx_seq_one_letter_code
_entity_poly.pdbx_strand_id
1 'polypeptide(L)'
;MDQIANLVIDLSLDSQKFKDEVPRIKKMLENASDKAEISARRQKNLLELLQKQGRAYVDGSGAVFSATTRQKQALILNSQAYDQVAQRIDITQRNIEALNQKLREEQAQAAAVAQAQDAAAAAFYRQIDSVKQLSGGLQELQRIQAKVQQAKGRGDISQGDYLALVSETVAKTRELSDAEALATQKKAQFIRSLKEQAAAQNLSRAELLRVKAAELG
;
A
#
# COMPACT_ATOMS: atom_id res chain seq x y z
N MET A 1 21.84 93.67 10.67
CA MET A 1 21.24 94.74 11.47
C MET A 1 21.68 94.57 12.92
N ASP A 2 22.69 95.22 13.49
CA ASP A 2 23.75 96.10 13.04
C ASP A 2 24.60 96.32 14.29
N GLN A 3 25.74 95.65 14.37
CA GLN A 3 26.81 96.00 15.30
C GLN A 3 28.16 95.82 14.58
N ILE A 4 28.25 96.42 13.39
CA ILE A 4 29.54 96.91 12.90
C ILE A 4 29.71 98.23 13.63
N ALA A 5 30.28 98.17 14.83
CA ALA A 5 30.73 99.37 15.52
C ALA A 5 31.75 100.02 14.60
N ASN A 6 31.34 101.16 14.03
CA ASN A 6 32.13 102.01 13.16
C ASN A 6 33.55 102.15 13.70
N LEU A 7 34.51 101.55 13.00
CA LEU A 7 35.93 101.81 13.18
C LEU A 7 36.25 103.16 12.53
N VAL A 8 35.75 104.24 13.14
CA VAL A 8 36.18 105.60 12.80
C VAL A 8 37.54 105.76 13.43
N ILE A 9 38.59 105.56 12.64
CA ILE A 9 39.95 105.91 13.03
C ILE A 9 40.02 107.43 12.95
N ASP A 10 39.80 108.10 14.08
CA ASP A 10 40.13 109.51 14.21
C ASP A 10 41.65 109.65 14.12
N LEU A 11 42.17 110.05 12.97
CA LEU A 11 43.61 110.16 12.67
C LEU A 11 44.30 111.37 13.34
N SER A 12 43.75 111.88 14.44
CA SER A 12 44.32 112.95 15.25
C SER A 12 44.50 112.51 16.71
N LEU A 13 45.10 111.33 16.88
CA LEU A 13 45.31 110.68 18.17
C LEU A 13 46.78 110.71 18.60
N ASP A 14 46.99 111.30 19.78
CA ASP A 14 48.22 111.38 20.56
C ASP A 14 48.98 110.03 20.63
N SER A 15 50.29 110.06 20.33
CA SER A 15 51.18 108.89 20.19
C SER A 15 51.18 107.94 21.39
N GLN A 16 50.79 108.45 22.56
CA GLN A 16 50.63 107.68 23.80
C GLN A 16 49.42 106.73 23.76
N LYS A 17 48.27 107.14 23.21
CA LYS A 17 47.05 106.31 23.13
C LYS A 17 47.16 105.18 22.10
N PHE A 18 47.93 105.39 21.04
CA PHE A 18 48.19 104.37 20.02
C PHE A 18 48.97 103.16 20.56
N LYS A 19 49.86 103.36 21.54
CA LYS A 19 50.61 102.26 22.17
C LYS A 19 49.74 101.33 23.02
N ASP A 20 48.65 101.84 23.59
CA ASP A 20 47.76 101.06 24.48
C ASP A 20 46.64 100.33 23.74
N GLU A 21 46.20 100.83 22.58
CA GLU A 21 45.10 100.23 21.83
C GLU A 21 45.52 99.08 20.91
N VAL A 22 46.75 99.09 20.39
CA VAL A 22 47.28 98.03 19.52
C VAL A 22 47.28 96.63 20.19
N PRO A 23 47.73 96.45 21.44
CA PRO A 23 47.66 95.16 22.13
C PRO A 23 46.21 94.69 22.36
N ARG A 24 45.29 95.63 22.59
CA ARG A 24 43.87 95.34 22.87
C ARG A 24 43.15 94.82 21.62
N ILE A 25 43.40 95.45 20.47
CA ILE A 25 42.87 95.02 19.16
C ILE A 25 43.42 93.64 18.80
N LYS A 26 44.73 93.41 19.00
CA LYS A 26 45.35 92.10 18.77
C LYS A 26 44.68 90.99 19.60
N LYS A 27 44.45 91.22 20.89
CA LYS A 27 43.80 90.26 21.78
C LYS A 27 42.33 90.02 21.41
N MET A 28 41.61 91.03 20.92
CA MET A 28 40.25 90.85 20.41
C MET A 28 40.23 90.02 19.13
N LEU A 29 41.21 90.21 18.24
CA LEU A 29 41.33 89.45 17.00
C LEU A 29 41.68 87.98 17.25
N GLU A 30 42.60 87.70 18.17
CA GLU A 30 42.93 86.34 18.62
C GLU A 30 41.71 85.64 19.23
N ASN A 31 41.00 86.30 20.15
CA ASN A 31 39.77 85.74 20.74
C ASN A 31 38.64 85.53 19.73
N ALA A 32 38.52 86.39 18.71
CA ALA A 32 37.56 86.24 17.63
C ALA A 32 37.90 85.04 16.72
N SER A 33 39.19 84.85 16.44
CA SER A 33 39.71 83.68 15.71
C SER A 33 39.46 82.38 16.45
N ASP A 34 39.73 82.33 17.76
CA ASP A 34 39.48 81.13 18.59
C ASP A 34 37.99 80.77 18.64
N LYS A 35 37.12 81.78 18.76
CA LYS A 35 35.67 81.58 18.74
C LYS A 35 35.17 81.08 17.37
N ALA A 36 35.73 81.59 16.28
CA ALA A 36 35.42 81.11 14.93
C ALA A 36 35.84 79.64 14.77
N GLU A 37 37.03 79.25 15.24
CA GLU A 37 37.50 77.87 15.15
C GLU A 37 36.63 76.91 15.99
N ILE A 38 36.24 77.31 17.21
CA ILE A 38 35.32 76.54 18.05
C ILE A 38 33.96 76.36 17.37
N SER A 39 33.45 77.40 16.70
CA SER A 39 32.18 77.34 15.99
C SER A 39 32.24 76.40 14.76
N ALA A 40 33.34 76.44 14.01
CA ALA A 40 33.57 75.57 12.87
C ALA A 40 33.68 74.09 13.29
N ARG A 41 34.39 73.80 14.39
CA ARG A 41 34.46 72.46 14.97
C ARG A 41 33.09 71.97 15.43
N ARG A 42 32.28 72.82 16.05
CA ARG A 42 30.90 72.48 16.47
C ARG A 42 30.02 72.15 15.26
N GLN A 43 30.11 72.95 14.20
CA GLN A 43 29.35 72.70 12.97
C GLN A 43 29.79 71.40 12.30
N LYS A 44 31.09 71.13 12.22
CA LYS A 44 31.62 69.86 11.69
C LYS A 44 31.11 68.66 12.48
N ASN A 45 31.17 68.72 13.81
CA ASN A 45 30.69 67.65 14.68
C ASN A 45 29.18 67.42 14.53
N LEU A 46 28.39 68.48 14.32
CA LEU A 46 26.95 68.37 14.08
C LEU A 46 26.67 67.69 12.73
N LEU A 47 27.39 68.05 11.66
CA LEU A 47 27.25 67.40 10.36
C LEU A 47 27.62 65.91 10.43
N GLU A 48 28.71 65.56 11.14
CA GLU A 48 29.10 64.16 11.32
C GLU A 48 28.05 63.35 12.09
N LEU A 49 27.42 63.95 13.12
CA LEU A 49 26.35 63.31 13.87
C LEU A 49 25.12 63.04 12.98
N LEU A 50 24.70 64.03 12.20
CA LEU A 50 23.57 63.91 11.27
C LEU A 50 23.85 62.86 10.18
N GLN A 51 25.06 62.82 9.65
CA GLN A 51 25.43 61.84 8.62
C GLN A 51 25.46 60.40 9.17
N LYS A 52 25.97 60.21 10.40
CA LYS A 52 25.95 58.91 11.08
C LYS A 52 24.52 58.45 11.38
N GLN A 53 23.66 59.36 11.83
CA GLN A 53 22.26 59.06 12.11
C GLN A 53 21.47 58.70 10.84
N GLY A 54 21.71 59.42 9.73
CA GLY A 54 21.10 59.13 8.44
C GLY A 54 21.50 57.75 7.89
N ARG A 55 22.78 57.37 8.00
CA ARG A 55 23.26 56.03 7.58
C ARG A 55 22.66 54.91 8.42
N ALA A 56 22.65 55.06 9.74
CA ALA A 56 22.05 54.06 10.64
C ALA A 56 20.56 53.82 10.36
N TYR A 57 19.82 54.88 10.00
CA TYR A 57 18.41 54.77 9.62
C TYR A 57 18.22 54.02 8.29
N VAL A 58 19.03 54.36 7.27
CA VAL A 58 18.98 53.69 5.96
C VAL A 58 19.39 52.21 6.07
N ASP A 59 20.48 51.92 6.76
CA ASP A 59 20.97 50.54 6.95
C ASP A 59 19.99 49.70 7.77
N GLY A 60 19.41 50.27 8.83
CA GLY A 60 18.37 49.62 9.63
C GLY A 60 17.09 49.35 8.84
N SER A 61 16.66 50.30 8.00
CA SER A 61 15.47 50.13 7.15
C SER A 61 15.66 49.06 6.07
N GLY A 62 16.84 48.99 5.44
CA GLY A 62 17.18 47.96 4.46
C GLY A 62 17.29 46.55 5.07
N ALA A 63 17.84 46.45 6.28
CA ALA A 63 17.89 45.20 7.04
C ALA A 63 16.48 44.69 7.41
N VAL A 64 15.59 45.55 7.87
CA VAL A 64 14.20 45.17 8.21
C VAL A 64 13.40 44.80 6.96
N PHE A 65 13.56 45.54 5.86
CA PHE A 65 12.90 45.23 4.59
C PHE A 65 13.36 43.88 4.00
N SER A 66 14.67 43.62 4.02
CA SER A 66 15.23 42.35 3.54
C SER A 66 14.87 41.17 4.45
N ALA A 67 14.86 41.34 5.77
CA ALA A 67 14.40 40.32 6.72
C ALA A 67 12.92 39.99 6.52
N THR A 68 12.05 41.00 6.38
CA THR A 68 10.62 40.83 6.14
C THR A 68 10.35 40.14 4.80
N THR A 69 11.09 40.50 3.75
CA THR A 69 10.97 39.88 2.42
C THR A 69 11.39 38.42 2.45
N ARG A 70 12.52 38.10 3.10
CA ARG A 70 12.97 36.71 3.28
C ARG A 70 11.97 35.89 4.10
N GLN A 71 11.38 36.48 5.14
CA GLN A 71 10.36 35.81 5.96
C GLN A 71 9.10 35.51 5.13
N LYS A 72 8.59 36.49 4.36
CA LYS A 72 7.45 36.26 3.46
C LYS A 72 7.75 35.18 2.42
N GLN A 73 8.94 35.19 1.84
CA GLN A 73 9.34 34.19 0.85
C GLN A 73 9.49 32.79 1.46
N ALA A 74 10.03 32.67 2.68
CA ALA A 74 10.09 31.41 3.42
C ALA A 74 8.69 30.87 3.76
N LEU A 75 7.74 31.74 4.13
CA LEU A 75 6.35 31.35 4.38
C LEU A 75 5.65 30.82 3.12
N ILE A 76 5.86 31.46 1.96
CA ILE A 76 5.31 31.01 0.67
C ILE A 76 5.93 29.66 0.25
N LEU A 77 7.25 29.51 0.39
CA LEU A 77 7.92 28.24 0.08
C LEU A 77 7.44 27.11 1.01
N ASN A 78 7.24 27.41 2.29
CA ASN A 78 6.67 26.45 3.23
C ASN A 78 5.23 26.10 2.89
N SER A 79 4.36 27.05 2.57
CA SER A 79 2.97 26.74 2.19
C SER A 79 2.91 25.88 0.92
N GLN A 80 3.74 26.18 -0.08
CA GLN A 80 3.86 25.35 -1.29
C GLN A 80 4.36 23.94 -0.97
N ALA A 81 5.31 23.79 -0.04
CA ALA A 81 5.78 22.49 0.41
C ALA A 81 4.65 21.71 1.11
N TYR A 82 3.83 22.36 1.95
CA TYR A 82 2.67 21.73 2.58
C TYR A 82 1.62 21.30 1.55
N ASP A 83 1.32 22.14 0.55
CA ASP A 83 0.37 21.79 -0.52
C ASP A 83 0.85 20.58 -1.34
N GLN A 84 2.14 20.52 -1.67
CA GLN A 84 2.73 19.37 -2.37
C GLN A 84 2.70 18.10 -1.52
N VAL A 85 2.93 18.21 -0.21
CA VAL A 85 2.84 17.07 0.71
C VAL A 85 1.39 16.60 0.84
N ALA A 86 0.42 17.51 0.97
CA ALA A 86 -0.99 17.17 1.02
C ALA A 86 -1.45 16.43 -0.24
N GLN A 87 -1.09 16.94 -1.43
CA GLN A 87 -1.40 16.27 -2.70
C GLN A 87 -0.78 14.88 -2.80
N ARG A 88 0.46 14.70 -2.32
CA ARG A 88 1.12 13.39 -2.30
C ARG A 88 0.42 12.43 -1.34
N ILE A 89 0.02 12.91 -0.16
CA ILE A 89 -0.73 12.11 0.82
C ILE A 89 -2.07 11.66 0.23
N ASP A 90 -2.81 12.56 -0.43
CA ASP A 90 -4.08 12.22 -1.08
C ASP A 90 -3.90 11.16 -2.18
N ILE A 91 -2.87 11.31 -3.02
CA ILE A 91 -2.54 10.32 -4.06
C ILE A 91 -2.16 8.98 -3.42
N THR A 92 -1.33 8.99 -2.38
CA THR A 92 -0.92 7.78 -1.66
C THR A 92 -2.14 7.09 -1.03
N GLN A 93 -3.05 7.84 -0.40
CA GLN A 93 -4.27 7.28 0.18
C GLN A 93 -5.12 6.58 -0.90
N ARG A 94 -5.39 7.25 -2.03
CA ARG A 94 -6.14 6.64 -3.14
C ARG A 94 -5.48 5.38 -3.69
N ASN A 95 -4.15 5.39 -3.80
CA ASN A 95 -3.38 4.22 -4.25
C ASN A 95 -3.48 3.06 -3.25
N ILE A 96 -3.44 3.34 -1.94
CA ILE A 96 -3.61 2.34 -0.89
C ILE A 96 -5.03 1.76 -0.93
N GLU A 97 -6.04 2.60 -1.10
CA GLU A 97 -7.43 2.16 -1.21
C GLU A 97 -7.64 1.26 -2.45
N ALA A 98 -7.11 1.66 -3.61
CA ALA A 98 -7.16 0.85 -4.83
C ALA A 98 -6.40 -0.48 -4.67
N LEU A 99 -5.23 -0.47 -4.03
CA LEU A 99 -4.47 -1.70 -3.73
C LEU A 99 -5.25 -2.62 -2.78
N ASN A 100 -5.86 -2.06 -1.74
CA ASN A 100 -6.67 -2.84 -0.80
C ASN A 100 -7.91 -3.44 -1.48
N GLN A 101 -8.56 -2.70 -2.38
CA GLN A 101 -9.66 -3.23 -3.19
C GLN A 101 -9.19 -4.39 -4.06
N LYS A 102 -8.07 -4.21 -4.78
CA LYS A 102 -7.49 -5.27 -5.62
C LYS A 102 -7.12 -6.51 -4.81
N LEU A 103 -6.51 -6.35 -3.63
CA LEU A 103 -6.19 -7.47 -2.75
C LEU A 103 -7.44 -8.22 -2.28
N ARG A 104 -8.53 -7.51 -1.96
CA ARG A 104 -9.81 -8.14 -1.59
C ARG A 104 -10.43 -8.88 -2.77
N GLU A 105 -10.37 -8.31 -3.97
CA GLU A 105 -10.85 -8.96 -5.19
C GLU A 105 -10.03 -10.21 -5.52
N GLU A 106 -8.70 -10.15 -5.46
CA GLU A 106 -7.83 -11.29 -5.65
C GLU A 106 -8.08 -12.39 -4.59
N GLN A 107 -8.28 -12.01 -3.33
CA GLN A 107 -8.66 -12.94 -2.27
C GLN A 107 -10.02 -13.58 -2.53
N ALA A 108 -11.01 -12.81 -2.97
CA ALA A 108 -12.34 -13.32 -3.32
C ALA A 108 -12.28 -14.27 -4.53
N GLN A 109 -11.47 -13.95 -5.54
CA GLN A 109 -11.23 -14.81 -6.70
C GLN A 109 -10.53 -16.11 -6.29
N ALA A 110 -9.47 -16.04 -5.48
CA ALA A 110 -8.79 -17.23 -4.98
C ALA A 110 -9.72 -18.12 -4.14
N ALA A 111 -10.55 -17.52 -3.29
CA ALA A 111 -11.56 -18.24 -2.52
C ALA A 111 -12.63 -18.87 -3.44
N ALA A 112 -13.08 -18.17 -4.48
CA ALA A 112 -14.04 -18.72 -5.45
C ALA A 112 -13.45 -19.89 -6.24
N VAL A 113 -12.17 -19.82 -6.62
CA VAL A 113 -11.47 -20.93 -7.28
C VAL A 113 -11.35 -22.13 -6.34
N ALA A 114 -10.97 -21.93 -5.08
CA ALA A 114 -10.91 -23.00 -4.09
C ALA A 114 -12.28 -23.66 -3.89
N GLN A 115 -13.35 -22.87 -3.71
CA GLN A 115 -14.72 -23.39 -3.59
C GLN A 115 -15.18 -24.15 -4.83
N ALA A 116 -14.81 -23.69 -6.03
CA ALA A 116 -15.11 -24.40 -7.28
C ALA A 116 -14.39 -25.75 -7.35
N GLN A 117 -13.12 -25.80 -6.91
CA GLN A 117 -12.35 -27.04 -6.83
C GLN A 117 -12.96 -28.02 -5.82
N ASP A 118 -13.32 -27.54 -4.63
CA ASP A 118 -13.98 -28.34 -3.60
C ASP A 118 -15.33 -28.90 -4.09
N ALA A 119 -16.12 -28.08 -4.77
CA ALA A 119 -17.40 -28.49 -5.34
C ALA A 119 -17.23 -29.56 -6.44
N ALA A 120 -16.19 -29.43 -7.27
CA ALA A 120 -15.86 -30.44 -8.28
C ALA A 120 -15.42 -31.76 -7.63
N ALA A 121 -14.56 -31.71 -6.60
CA ALA A 121 -14.16 -32.88 -5.83
C ALA A 121 -15.37 -33.57 -5.17
N ALA A 122 -16.24 -32.80 -4.52
CA ALA A 122 -17.48 -33.31 -3.90
C ALA A 122 -18.44 -33.94 -4.93
N ALA A 123 -18.46 -33.47 -6.18
CA ALA A 123 -19.22 -34.10 -7.25
C ALA A 123 -18.63 -35.48 -7.61
N PHE A 124 -17.30 -35.63 -7.64
CA PHE A 124 -16.67 -36.93 -7.88
C PHE A 124 -16.91 -37.93 -6.75
N TYR A 125 -16.83 -37.51 -5.48
CA TYR A 125 -17.17 -38.38 -4.35
C TYR A 125 -18.60 -38.91 -4.48
N ARG A 126 -19.57 -38.03 -4.76
CA ARG A 126 -20.96 -38.46 -5.01
C ARG A 126 -21.10 -39.43 -6.18
N GLN A 127 -20.31 -39.26 -7.25
CA GLN A 127 -20.30 -40.21 -8.37
C GLN A 127 -19.76 -41.57 -7.94
N ILE A 128 -18.63 -41.62 -7.22
CA ILE A 128 -18.03 -42.86 -6.68
C ILE A 128 -19.01 -43.57 -5.75
N ASP A 129 -19.66 -42.84 -4.85
CA ASP A 129 -20.64 -43.39 -3.90
C ASP A 129 -21.91 -43.89 -4.59
N SER A 130 -22.32 -43.23 -5.68
CA SER A 130 -23.50 -43.63 -6.45
C SER A 130 -23.27 -44.90 -7.29
N VAL A 131 -22.02 -45.34 -7.45
CA VAL A 131 -21.71 -46.57 -8.17
C VAL A 131 -22.31 -47.75 -7.44
N LYS A 132 -23.25 -48.41 -8.11
CA LYS A 132 -23.98 -49.55 -7.57
C LYS A 132 -23.10 -50.80 -7.55
N GLN A 133 -23.37 -51.70 -6.60
CA GLN A 133 -22.68 -52.99 -6.46
C GLN A 133 -23.01 -54.02 -7.55
N LEU A 134 -23.92 -53.69 -8.45
CA LEU A 134 -24.42 -54.61 -9.46
C LEU A 134 -23.79 -54.29 -10.82
N SER A 135 -23.65 -55.34 -11.60
CA SER A 135 -22.97 -55.45 -12.90
C SER A 135 -22.78 -54.11 -13.64
N GLY A 136 -21.52 -53.70 -13.79
CA GLY A 136 -21.14 -52.48 -14.52
C GLY A 136 -20.48 -51.41 -13.64
N GLY A 137 -20.55 -51.54 -12.31
CA GLY A 137 -19.92 -50.59 -11.39
C GLY A 137 -18.41 -50.44 -11.57
N LEU A 138 -17.69 -51.54 -11.89
CA LEU A 138 -16.25 -51.49 -12.18
C LEU A 138 -15.91 -50.65 -13.42
N GLN A 139 -16.72 -50.74 -14.49
CA GLN A 139 -16.54 -49.92 -15.69
C GLN A 139 -16.85 -48.45 -15.42
N GLU A 140 -17.83 -48.17 -14.57
CA GLU A 140 -18.17 -46.82 -14.14
C GLU A 140 -17.06 -46.19 -13.30
N LEU A 141 -16.47 -46.93 -12.35
CA LEU A 141 -15.30 -46.47 -11.59
C LEU A 141 -14.09 -46.19 -12.47
N GLN A 142 -13.81 -47.02 -13.47
CA GLN A 142 -12.74 -46.75 -14.45
C GLN A 142 -12.99 -45.45 -15.23
N ARG A 143 -14.23 -45.21 -15.65
CA ARG A 143 -14.60 -43.95 -16.31
C ARG A 143 -14.47 -42.75 -15.37
N ILE A 144 -14.85 -42.89 -14.10
CA ILE A 144 -14.69 -41.84 -13.09
C ILE A 144 -13.19 -41.55 -12.89
N GLN A 145 -12.35 -42.57 -12.77
CA GLN A 145 -10.90 -42.40 -12.62
C GLN A 145 -10.28 -41.60 -13.78
N ALA A 146 -10.67 -41.90 -15.02
CA ALA A 146 -10.21 -41.16 -16.19
C ALA A 146 -10.67 -39.69 -16.16
N LYS A 147 -11.92 -39.43 -15.73
CA LYS A 147 -12.43 -38.05 -15.56
C LYS A 147 -11.70 -37.30 -14.45
N VAL A 148 -11.37 -37.96 -13.34
CA VAL A 148 -10.59 -37.37 -12.23
C VAL A 148 -9.19 -36.98 -12.70
N GLN A 149 -8.52 -37.82 -13.50
CA GLN A 149 -7.23 -37.47 -14.11
C GLN A 149 -7.34 -36.27 -15.05
N GLN A 150 -8.39 -36.21 -15.86
CA GLN A 150 -8.63 -35.07 -16.76
C GLN A 150 -8.90 -33.77 -15.98
N ALA A 151 -9.73 -33.84 -14.93
CA ALA A 151 -10.02 -32.70 -14.06
C ALA A 151 -8.74 -32.18 -13.38
N LYS A 152 -7.84 -33.08 -12.96
CA LYS A 152 -6.54 -32.69 -12.42
C LYS A 152 -5.67 -31.98 -13.46
N GLY A 153 -5.65 -32.46 -14.69
CA GLY A 153 -4.89 -31.85 -15.80
C GLY A 153 -5.39 -30.46 -16.18
N ARG A 154 -6.69 -30.18 -15.97
CA ARG A 154 -7.32 -28.87 -16.19
C ARG A 154 -7.17 -27.90 -15.01
N GLY A 155 -6.83 -28.41 -13.83
CA GLY A 155 -6.82 -27.61 -12.60
C GLY A 155 -8.19 -27.46 -11.95
N ASP A 156 -9.18 -28.27 -12.35
CA ASP A 156 -10.54 -28.26 -11.81
C ASP A 156 -10.61 -28.86 -10.39
N ILE A 157 -9.58 -29.59 -9.97
CA ILE A 157 -9.44 -30.17 -8.62
C ILE A 157 -8.04 -29.95 -8.07
N SER A 158 -7.93 -29.85 -6.75
CA SER A 158 -6.65 -29.71 -6.07
C SER A 158 -5.81 -30.99 -6.17
N GLN A 159 -4.51 -30.88 -5.88
CA GLN A 159 -3.63 -32.07 -5.83
C GLN A 159 -3.99 -33.00 -4.68
N GLY A 160 -4.40 -32.45 -3.53
CA GLY A 160 -4.82 -33.25 -2.38
C GLY A 160 -6.07 -34.06 -2.68
N ASP A 161 -7.08 -33.41 -3.27
CA ASP A 161 -8.35 -34.07 -3.63
C ASP A 161 -8.15 -35.14 -4.70
N TYR A 162 -7.27 -34.90 -5.67
CA TYR A 162 -6.93 -35.91 -6.67
C TYR A 162 -6.39 -37.20 -6.03
N LEU A 163 -5.44 -37.08 -5.09
CA LEU A 163 -4.86 -38.25 -4.42
C LEU A 163 -5.91 -38.99 -3.59
N ALA A 164 -6.76 -38.23 -2.88
CA ALA A 164 -7.83 -38.81 -2.09
C ALA A 164 -8.89 -39.51 -2.97
N LEU A 165 -9.34 -38.89 -4.05
CA LEU A 165 -10.29 -39.47 -5.01
C LEU A 165 -9.75 -40.73 -5.68
N VAL A 166 -8.47 -40.75 -6.06
CA VAL A 166 -7.84 -41.95 -6.64
C VAL A 166 -7.78 -43.08 -5.62
N SER A 167 -7.38 -42.79 -4.38
CA SER A 167 -7.37 -43.78 -3.30
C SER A 167 -8.77 -44.35 -3.05
N GLU A 168 -9.78 -43.49 -2.96
CA GLU A 168 -11.18 -43.88 -2.75
C GLU A 168 -11.70 -44.75 -3.91
N THR A 169 -11.42 -44.34 -5.16
CA THR A 169 -11.82 -45.09 -6.35
C THR A 169 -11.19 -46.48 -6.35
N VAL A 170 -9.91 -46.60 -5.95
CA VAL A 170 -9.21 -47.89 -5.84
C VAL A 170 -9.81 -48.75 -4.72
N ALA A 171 -10.10 -48.17 -3.56
CA ALA A 171 -10.76 -48.87 -2.46
C ALA A 171 -12.12 -49.41 -2.90
N LYS A 172 -12.95 -48.56 -3.52
CA LYS A 172 -14.27 -48.95 -4.03
C LYS A 172 -14.19 -50.02 -5.11
N THR A 173 -13.17 -49.95 -5.98
CA THR A 173 -12.95 -50.96 -7.02
C THR A 173 -12.68 -52.34 -6.42
N ARG A 174 -11.89 -52.41 -5.33
CA ARG A 174 -11.63 -53.67 -4.63
C ARG A 174 -12.90 -54.22 -3.97
N GLU A 175 -13.64 -53.37 -3.25
CA GLU A 175 -14.91 -53.77 -2.63
C GLU A 175 -15.91 -54.32 -3.65
N LEU A 176 -16.07 -53.65 -4.79
CA LEU A 176 -16.96 -54.08 -5.86
C LEU A 176 -16.51 -55.40 -6.49
N SER A 177 -15.21 -55.54 -6.76
CA SER A 177 -14.64 -56.78 -7.30
C SER A 177 -14.90 -57.96 -6.37
N ASP A 178 -14.72 -57.79 -5.07
CA ASP A 178 -14.95 -58.84 -4.07
C ASP A 178 -16.45 -59.19 -3.97
N ALA A 179 -17.32 -58.18 -3.99
CA ALA A 179 -18.77 -58.38 -3.99
C ALA A 179 -19.26 -59.11 -5.25
N GLU A 180 -18.75 -58.76 -6.44
CA GLU A 180 -19.07 -59.43 -7.70
C GLU A 180 -18.57 -60.89 -7.72
N ALA A 181 -17.38 -61.15 -7.18
CA ALA A 181 -16.85 -62.51 -7.06
C ALA A 181 -17.73 -63.38 -6.14
N LEU A 182 -18.13 -62.86 -4.98
CA LEU A 182 -19.03 -63.54 -4.05
C LEU A 182 -20.42 -63.78 -4.65
N ALA A 183 -20.98 -62.79 -5.35
CA ALA A 183 -22.26 -62.93 -6.03
C ALA A 183 -22.22 -63.99 -7.14
N THR A 184 -21.13 -64.03 -7.90
CA THR A 184 -20.90 -65.03 -8.96
C THR A 184 -20.78 -66.43 -8.39
N GLN A 185 -20.04 -66.58 -7.28
CA GLN A 185 -19.90 -67.85 -6.58
C GLN A 185 -21.26 -68.37 -6.08
N LYS A 186 -22.05 -67.51 -5.41
CA LYS A 186 -23.40 -67.86 -4.94
C LYS A 186 -24.32 -68.25 -6.09
N LYS A 187 -24.28 -67.53 -7.22
CA LYS A 187 -25.07 -67.87 -8.41
C LYS A 187 -24.66 -69.24 -8.98
N ALA A 188 -23.36 -69.54 -9.05
CA ALA A 188 -22.87 -70.83 -9.52
C ALA A 188 -23.32 -71.99 -8.60
N GLN A 189 -23.24 -71.80 -7.27
CA GLN A 189 -23.74 -72.76 -6.28
C GLN A 189 -25.25 -72.98 -6.41
N PHE A 190 -26.02 -71.90 -6.56
CA PHE A 190 -27.47 -71.99 -6.76
C PHE A 190 -27.82 -72.77 -8.03
N ILE A 191 -27.15 -72.49 -9.16
CA ILE A 191 -27.36 -73.26 -10.41
C ILE A 191 -27.00 -74.73 -10.21
N ARG A 192 -25.93 -75.05 -9.49
CA ARG A 192 -25.58 -76.44 -9.17
C ARG A 192 -26.67 -77.11 -8.34
N SER A 193 -27.18 -76.46 -7.29
CA SER A 193 -28.27 -76.98 -6.48
C SER A 193 -29.58 -77.19 -7.27
N LEU A 194 -29.91 -76.29 -8.21
CA LEU A 194 -31.06 -76.46 -9.10
C LEU A 194 -30.89 -77.65 -10.05
N LYS A 195 -29.67 -77.86 -10.58
CA LYS A 195 -29.38 -79.02 -11.42
C LYS A 195 -29.51 -80.33 -10.64
N GLU A 196 -29.01 -80.37 -9.41
CA GLU A 196 -29.14 -81.52 -8.50
C GLU A 196 -30.60 -81.81 -8.15
N GLN A 197 -31.40 -80.78 -7.83
CA GLN A 197 -32.83 -80.91 -7.58
C GLN A 197 -33.58 -81.43 -8.81
N ALA A 198 -33.29 -80.90 -10.00
CA ALA A 198 -33.90 -81.37 -11.24
C ALA A 198 -33.52 -82.83 -11.55
N ALA A 199 -32.27 -83.22 -11.32
CA ALA A 199 -31.84 -84.62 -11.49
C ALA A 199 -32.56 -85.55 -10.51
N ALA A 200 -32.64 -85.18 -9.22
CA ALA A 200 -33.32 -85.96 -8.19
C ALA A 200 -34.82 -86.13 -8.48
N GLN A 201 -35.51 -85.08 -8.96
CA GLN A 201 -36.91 -85.19 -9.36
C GLN A 201 -37.12 -86.10 -10.58
N ASN A 202 -36.23 -86.04 -11.58
CA ASN A 202 -36.29 -86.93 -12.74
C ASN A 202 -36.07 -88.40 -12.36
N LEU A 203 -35.13 -88.67 -11.45
CA LEU A 203 -34.89 -90.00 -10.88
C LEU A 203 -36.13 -90.51 -10.13
N SER A 204 -36.71 -89.69 -9.23
CA SER A 204 -37.93 -90.05 -8.50
C SER A 204 -39.10 -90.37 -9.44
N ARG A 205 -39.27 -89.59 -10.53
CA ARG A 205 -40.31 -89.86 -11.54
C ARG A 205 -40.04 -91.15 -12.31
N ALA A 206 -38.79 -91.44 -12.66
CA ALA A 206 -38.40 -92.68 -13.34
C ALA A 206 -38.58 -93.90 -12.42
N GLU A 207 -38.27 -93.78 -11.14
CA GLU A 207 -38.49 -94.82 -10.13
C GLU A 207 -39.97 -95.12 -9.94
N LEU A 208 -40.82 -94.09 -9.83
CA LEU A 208 -42.27 -94.26 -9.79
C LEU A 208 -42.82 -94.94 -11.05
N LEU A 209 -42.30 -94.60 -12.23
CA LEU A 209 -42.69 -95.28 -13.47
C LEU A 209 -42.21 -96.74 -13.50
N ARG A 210 -41.05 -97.04 -12.92
CA ARG A 210 -40.54 -98.42 -12.81
C ARG A 210 -41.37 -99.26 -11.84
N VAL A 211 -41.73 -98.71 -10.68
CA VAL A 211 -42.61 -99.37 -9.72
C VAL A 211 -43.99 -99.61 -10.35
N LYS A 212 -44.55 -98.59 -11.01
CA LYS A 212 -45.84 -98.72 -11.70
C LYS A 212 -45.80 -99.72 -12.87
N ALA A 213 -44.68 -99.80 -13.59
CA ALA A 213 -44.49 -100.81 -14.64
C ALA A 213 -44.34 -102.22 -14.05
N ALA A 214 -43.63 -102.37 -12.93
CA ALA A 214 -43.51 -103.65 -12.24
C ALA A 214 -44.84 -104.14 -11.64
N GLU A 215 -45.74 -103.23 -11.26
CA GLU A 215 -47.09 -103.55 -10.79
C GLU A 215 -48.08 -103.87 -11.93
N LEU A 216 -47.81 -103.42 -13.16
CA LEU A 216 -48.70 -103.61 -14.31
C LEU A 216 -48.37 -104.82 -15.21
N GLY A 217 -47.25 -105.51 -14.98
CA GLY A 217 -46.89 -106.76 -15.67
C GLY A 217 -46.12 -106.56 -16.98
#